data_AF-A0ABC9TIP0-F1
#
_entry.id   AF-A0ABC9TIP0-F1
#
_cell.length_a   1.000
_cell.length_b   1.000
_cell.length_c   1.000
_cell.angle_alpha   90.00
_cell.angle_beta   90.00
_cell.angle_gamma   90.00
#
_symmetry.space_group_name_H-M   'P 1'
#
loop_
_entity.id
_entity.type
_entity.pdbx_description
1 polymer ?
#
loop_
_entity_poly.entity_id
_entity_poly.type
_entity_poly.pdbx_seq_one_letter_code
_entity_poly.pdbx_strand_id
1 'polypeptide(L)'
;MFCSFVILNKKGAVHMKNLDIPTYINLILIIINIGIGIYTFNSEQKTSRINPIINNLLHNLFVPFQNSIGKSLFKKIDTENVITIHKNLILLHKEIKDTELEFGLSYLTTYYLDRIIRFGLPLSKKRLRGYNLEFKNFSYYYFKDLNKFRRKAGLPRYKFSYRINFKLYSNKLGVTFYYIKNFILIFIAVSSLQLLLFYFLNK
;
A
#
# COMPACT_ATOMS: atom_id res chain seq x y z
N MET A 1 34.97 -15.96 -19.39
CA MET A 1 35.57 -17.30 -19.50
C MET A 1 34.45 -18.31 -19.31
N PHE A 2 33.88 -18.79 -20.42
CA PHE A 2 32.75 -19.73 -20.41
C PHE A 2 33.28 -21.09 -20.87
N CYS A 3 33.22 -22.10 -20.00
CA CYS A 3 33.50 -23.48 -20.39
C CYS A 3 32.23 -24.10 -20.98
N SER A 4 32.38 -24.60 -22.21
CA SER A 4 31.41 -25.43 -22.91
C SER A 4 31.30 -26.82 -22.25
N PHE A 5 30.10 -27.39 -22.20
CA PHE A 5 29.92 -28.84 -22.12
C PHE A 5 29.04 -29.31 -23.28
N VAL A 6 29.69 -30.00 -24.22
CA VAL A 6 29.06 -30.85 -25.23
C VAL A 6 28.76 -32.19 -24.55
N ILE A 7 27.52 -32.64 -24.59
CA ILE A 7 27.18 -34.05 -24.33
C ILE A 7 26.39 -34.55 -25.52
N LEU A 8 27.08 -35.31 -26.37
CA LEU A 8 26.50 -36.27 -27.30
C LEU A 8 25.74 -37.32 -26.48
N ASN A 9 24.47 -37.58 -26.78
CA ASN A 9 23.94 -38.90 -26.51
C ASN A 9 22.94 -39.38 -27.57
N LYS A 10 23.17 -40.64 -27.95
CA LYS A 10 22.68 -41.37 -29.10
C LYS A 10 21.25 -41.88 -28.85
N LYS A 11 20.51 -42.06 -29.96
CA LYS A 11 19.14 -42.58 -30.12
C LYS A 11 18.65 -43.60 -29.06
N GLY A 12 17.36 -43.50 -28.71
CA GLY A 12 16.51 -44.65 -28.37
C GLY A 12 15.61 -44.48 -27.15
N ALA A 13 14.33 -44.82 -27.31
CA ALA A 13 13.26 -44.96 -26.30
C ALA A 13 12.64 -43.65 -25.74
N VAL A 14 11.38 -43.41 -26.16
CA VAL A 14 10.46 -42.47 -25.53
C VAL A 14 10.01 -43.07 -24.20
N HIS A 15 10.74 -42.77 -23.13
CA HIS A 15 10.24 -42.85 -21.77
C HIS A 15 9.75 -41.44 -21.38
N MET A 16 8.52 -41.31 -20.90
CA MET A 16 8.07 -40.10 -20.19
C MET A 16 9.04 -39.88 -19.02
N LYS A 17 9.96 -38.93 -19.17
CA LYS A 17 10.93 -38.58 -18.14
C LYS A 17 10.20 -37.88 -17.01
N ASN A 18 10.14 -38.51 -15.84
CA ASN A 18 10.00 -37.79 -14.59
C ASN A 18 11.11 -36.74 -14.56
N LEU A 19 10.76 -35.45 -14.40
CA LEU A 19 11.77 -34.40 -14.31
C LEU A 19 12.70 -34.70 -13.13
N ASP A 20 13.99 -34.89 -13.41
CA ASP A 20 15.00 -35.18 -12.39
C ASP A 20 15.13 -34.02 -11.40
N ILE A 21 15.34 -34.34 -10.11
CA ILE A 21 15.50 -33.38 -8.98
C ILE A 21 16.45 -32.20 -9.29
N PRO A 22 17.59 -32.37 -10.00
CA PRO A 22 18.48 -31.26 -10.37
C PRO A 22 17.81 -30.24 -11.30
N THR A 23 16.88 -30.67 -12.15
CA THR A 23 16.14 -29.80 -13.06
C THR A 23 15.18 -28.89 -12.27
N TYR A 24 14.54 -29.42 -11.22
CA TYR A 24 13.71 -28.62 -10.32
C TYR A 24 14.52 -27.58 -9.55
N ILE A 25 15.69 -27.96 -9.03
CA ILE A 25 16.58 -27.04 -8.30
C ILE A 25 17.03 -25.89 -9.22
N ASN A 26 17.44 -26.19 -10.46
CA ASN A 26 17.84 -25.17 -11.42
C ASN A 26 16.69 -24.24 -11.79
N LEU A 27 15.47 -24.76 -11.94
CA LEU A 27 14.29 -23.94 -12.24
C LEU A 27 13.97 -22.98 -11.08
N ILE A 28 14.06 -23.46 -9.83
CA ILE A 28 13.90 -22.64 -8.62
C ILE A 28 14.96 -21.54 -8.56
N LEU A 29 16.23 -21.85 -8.83
CA LEU A 29 17.32 -20.87 -8.84
C LEU A 29 17.13 -19.79 -9.93
N ILE A 30 16.66 -20.17 -11.11
CA ILE A 30 16.32 -19.23 -12.18
C ILE A 30 15.20 -18.28 -11.73
N ILE A 31 14.15 -18.80 -11.11
CA ILE A 31 13.03 -17.99 -10.59
C ILE A 31 13.53 -17.01 -9.51
N ILE A 32 14.39 -17.46 -8.59
CA ILE A 32 15.00 -16.61 -7.56
C ILE A 32 15.82 -15.49 -8.19
N ASN A 33 16.67 -15.81 -9.19
CA ASN A 33 17.51 -14.83 -9.86
C ASN A 33 16.70 -13.79 -10.66
N ILE A 34 15.63 -14.20 -11.34
CA ILE A 34 14.70 -13.28 -12.01
C ILE A 34 14.02 -12.38 -10.96
N GLY A 35 13.59 -12.95 -9.83
CA GLY A 35 13.00 -12.19 -8.73
C GLY A 35 13.95 -11.14 -8.16
N ILE A 36 15.22 -11.50 -7.94
CA ILE A 36 16.27 -10.58 -7.49
C ILE A 36 16.53 -9.51 -8.54
N GLY A 37 16.67 -9.86 -9.81
CA GLY A 37 16.90 -8.92 -10.91
C GLY A 37 15.76 -7.90 -11.09
N ILE A 38 14.51 -8.33 -10.95
CA ILE A 38 13.34 -7.43 -10.95
C ILE A 38 13.37 -6.51 -9.72
N TYR A 39 13.77 -7.04 -8.55
CA TYR A 39 13.87 -6.24 -7.33
C TYR A 39 14.96 -5.18 -7.43
N THR A 40 16.17 -5.55 -7.87
CA THR A 40 17.32 -4.64 -8.00
C THR A 40 17.05 -3.57 -9.05
N PHE A 41 16.56 -3.95 -10.24
CA PHE A 41 16.17 -3.00 -11.30
C PHE A 41 15.14 -1.95 -10.83
N ASN A 42 14.12 -2.38 -10.08
CA ASN A 42 13.13 -1.46 -9.51
C ASN A 42 13.66 -0.61 -8.33
N SER A 43 14.77 -1.02 -7.71
CA SER A 43 15.39 -0.31 -6.60
C SER A 43 16.42 0.73 -7.06
N GLU A 44 17.18 0.44 -8.12
CA GLU A 44 18.26 1.29 -8.64
C GLU A 44 17.73 2.48 -9.46
N GLN A 45 16.55 2.39 -10.07
CA GLN A 45 15.90 3.53 -10.75
C GLN A 45 15.41 4.65 -9.80
N LYS A 46 15.63 4.55 -8.47
CA LYS A 46 15.13 5.53 -7.48
C LYS A 46 16.02 6.75 -7.26
N THR A 47 17.09 6.94 -8.01
CA THR A 47 17.86 8.19 -8.00
C THR A 47 17.20 9.25 -8.89
N SER A 48 15.96 9.63 -8.59
CA SER A 48 15.36 10.81 -9.20
C SER A 48 15.86 12.05 -8.47
N ARG A 49 16.51 12.98 -9.18
CA ARG A 49 16.65 14.38 -8.73
C ARG A 49 15.32 14.80 -8.09
N ILE A 50 15.33 15.10 -6.79
CA ILE A 50 14.11 15.45 -6.07
C ILE A 50 13.56 16.70 -6.74
N ASN A 51 12.40 16.57 -7.39
CA ASN A 51 11.75 17.70 -8.02
C ASN A 51 11.41 18.73 -6.92
N PRO A 52 11.82 20.00 -7.06
CA PRO A 52 11.63 21.04 -6.05
C PRO A 52 10.16 21.17 -5.61
N ILE A 53 9.20 20.94 -6.51
CA ILE A 53 7.76 20.95 -6.20
C ILE A 53 7.39 19.84 -5.21
N ILE A 54 8.00 18.66 -5.36
CA ILE A 54 7.76 17.50 -4.48
C ILE A 54 8.37 17.75 -3.11
N ASN A 55 9.55 18.35 -3.08
CA ASN A 55 10.18 18.73 -1.83
C ASN A 55 9.34 19.77 -1.09
N ASN A 56 8.85 20.78 -1.82
CA ASN A 56 8.00 21.84 -1.28
C ASN A 56 6.69 21.26 -0.69
N LEU A 57 6.01 20.37 -1.41
CA LEU A 57 4.82 19.67 -0.91
C LEU A 57 5.11 18.85 0.34
N LEU A 58 6.24 18.13 0.38
CA LEU A 58 6.58 17.33 1.54
C LEU A 58 6.87 18.20 2.77
N HIS A 59 7.68 19.25 2.62
CA HIS A 59 8.15 20.05 3.74
C HIS A 59 7.15 21.11 4.22
N ASN A 60 6.31 21.66 3.34
CA ASN A 60 5.38 22.72 3.73
C ASN A 60 3.97 22.19 4.01
N LEU A 61 3.59 21.03 3.46
CA LEU A 61 2.24 20.49 3.63
C LEU A 61 2.24 19.18 4.41
N PHE A 62 2.98 18.16 3.98
CA PHE A 62 2.85 16.86 4.64
C PHE A 62 3.56 16.75 5.98
N VAL A 63 4.77 17.30 6.11
CA VAL A 63 5.56 17.26 7.35
C VAL A 63 4.91 18.09 8.47
N PRO A 64 4.50 19.35 8.25
CA PRO A 64 3.92 20.18 9.32
C PRO A 64 2.59 19.61 9.82
N PHE A 65 1.78 19.05 8.93
CA PHE A 65 0.49 18.46 9.27
C PHE A 65 0.55 16.98 9.65
N GLN A 66 1.74 16.39 9.74
CA GLN A 66 1.91 14.96 10.04
C GLN A 66 1.34 14.59 11.42
N ASN A 67 1.64 15.40 12.43
CA ASN A 67 1.22 15.15 13.81
C ASN A 67 -0.25 15.48 14.07
N SER A 68 -0.84 16.39 13.30
CA SER A 68 -2.23 16.83 13.43
C SER A 68 -3.17 16.02 12.53
N ILE A 69 -3.05 16.19 11.21
CA ILE A 69 -3.88 15.50 10.21
C ILE A 69 -3.37 14.09 9.95
N GLY A 70 -2.07 13.90 9.71
CA GLY A 70 -1.48 12.61 9.34
C GLY A 70 -1.82 11.48 10.32
N LYS A 71 -1.70 11.73 11.62
CA LYS A 71 -2.09 10.78 12.69
C LYS A 71 -3.60 10.62 12.83
N SER A 72 -4.40 11.58 12.37
CA SER A 72 -5.86 11.54 12.49
C SER A 72 -6.54 10.88 11.29
N LEU A 73 -5.84 10.68 10.17
CA LEU A 73 -6.38 10.12 8.91
C LEU A 73 -7.13 8.80 9.07
N PHE A 74 -6.80 8.01 10.09
CA PHE A 74 -7.42 6.69 10.28
C PHE A 74 -8.15 6.55 11.62
N LYS A 75 -8.28 7.65 12.37
CA LYS A 75 -9.11 7.70 13.58
C LYS A 75 -10.54 8.03 13.19
N LYS A 76 -11.49 7.41 13.89
CA LYS A 76 -12.90 7.80 13.80
C LYS A 76 -13.07 9.14 14.51
N ILE A 77 -13.85 10.03 13.91
CA ILE A 77 -14.14 11.34 14.50
C ILE A 77 -15.35 11.22 15.43
N ASP A 78 -15.21 11.74 16.64
CA ASP A 78 -16.21 11.75 17.70
C ASP A 78 -16.36 13.16 18.28
N THR A 79 -17.24 13.31 19.26
CA THR A 79 -17.52 14.60 19.90
C THR A 79 -16.32 15.18 20.64
N GLU A 80 -15.37 14.34 21.07
CA GLU A 80 -14.19 14.77 21.84
C GLU A 80 -13.11 15.33 20.92
N ASN A 81 -12.94 14.75 19.74
CA ASN A 81 -11.85 15.09 18.84
C ASN A 81 -12.25 15.98 17.64
N VAL A 82 -13.54 16.10 17.34
CA VAL A 82 -14.00 16.75 16.10
C VAL A 82 -13.59 18.21 15.98
N ILE A 83 -13.61 18.96 17.10
CA ILE A 83 -13.24 20.38 17.10
C ILE A 83 -11.78 20.54 16.69
N THR A 84 -10.89 19.78 17.32
CA THR A 84 -9.45 19.81 17.05
C THR A 84 -9.15 19.37 15.61
N ILE A 85 -9.76 18.30 15.13
CA ILE A 85 -9.55 17.82 13.76
C ILE A 85 -10.05 18.85 12.75
N HIS A 86 -11.25 19.42 12.97
CA HIS A 86 -11.80 20.43 12.06
C HIS A 86 -10.91 21.67 11.99
N LYS A 87 -10.42 22.18 13.12
CA LYS A 87 -9.46 23.29 13.18
C LYS A 87 -8.20 22.98 12.36
N ASN A 88 -7.63 21.79 12.51
CA ASN A 88 -6.44 21.39 11.76
C ASN A 88 -6.70 21.28 10.25
N LEU A 89 -7.91 20.85 9.85
CA LEU A 89 -8.29 20.80 8.43
C LEU A 89 -8.48 22.19 7.83
N ILE A 90 -9.01 23.14 8.60
CA ILE A 90 -9.09 24.56 8.19
C ILE A 90 -7.68 25.11 7.97
N LEU A 91 -6.76 24.86 8.89
CA LEU A 91 -5.36 25.28 8.74
C LEU A 91 -4.70 24.67 7.51
N LEU A 92 -4.91 23.36 7.27
CA LEU A 92 -4.40 22.69 6.07
C LEU A 92 -4.99 23.29 4.79
N HIS A 93 -6.30 23.53 4.78
CA HIS A 93 -6.98 24.12 3.64
C HIS A 93 -6.45 25.52 3.33
N LYS A 94 -6.27 26.35 4.37
CA LYS A 94 -5.67 27.68 4.22
C LYS A 94 -4.25 27.58 3.65
N GLU A 95 -3.41 26.72 4.22
CA GLU A 95 -2.04 26.52 3.73
C GLU A 95 -2.03 26.12 2.25
N ILE A 96 -2.88 25.18 1.84
CA ILE A 96 -3.00 24.74 0.44
C ILE A 96 -3.33 25.89 -0.51
N LYS A 97 -4.23 26.78 -0.11
CA LYS A 97 -4.69 27.90 -0.93
C LYS A 97 -3.68 29.04 -0.95
N ASP A 98 -3.14 29.42 0.20
CA ASP A 98 -2.21 30.54 0.35
C ASP A 98 -0.86 30.27 -0.35
N THR A 99 -0.47 28.99 -0.47
CA THR A 99 0.80 28.57 -1.10
C THR A 99 0.62 27.95 -2.48
N GLU A 100 -0.60 27.97 -3.03
CA GLU A 100 -0.96 27.37 -4.33
C GLU A 100 -0.53 25.88 -4.48
N LEU A 101 -0.38 25.17 -3.36
CA LEU A 101 0.03 23.76 -3.37
C LEU A 101 -1.06 22.82 -3.90
N GLU A 102 -2.26 23.34 -4.16
CA GLU A 102 -3.37 22.59 -4.74
C GLU A 102 -3.03 21.96 -6.09
N PHE A 103 -2.23 22.63 -6.93
CA PHE A 103 -1.78 22.10 -8.22
C PHE A 103 -0.89 20.86 -8.08
N GLY A 104 -0.24 20.73 -6.92
CA GLY A 104 0.55 19.57 -6.57
C GLY A 104 -0.32 18.35 -6.23
N LEU A 105 -1.47 18.56 -5.59
CA LEU A 105 -2.32 17.51 -5.03
C LEU A 105 -3.27 16.91 -6.07
N SER A 106 -3.85 15.74 -5.76
CA SER A 106 -4.94 15.22 -6.57
C SER A 106 -6.22 16.04 -6.33
N TYR A 107 -7.00 16.23 -7.41
CA TYR A 107 -8.30 16.90 -7.35
C TYR A 107 -9.21 16.33 -6.25
N LEU A 108 -9.18 15.01 -6.03
CA LEU A 108 -10.02 14.39 -5.01
C LEU A 108 -9.60 14.78 -3.59
N THR A 109 -8.30 14.95 -3.32
CA THR A 109 -7.82 15.42 -2.02
C THR A 109 -8.35 16.82 -1.70
N THR A 110 -8.24 17.75 -2.64
CA THR A 110 -8.72 19.13 -2.47
C THR A 110 -10.25 19.19 -2.43
N TYR A 111 -10.92 18.47 -3.32
CA TYR A 111 -12.39 18.39 -3.37
C TYR A 111 -13.02 17.93 -2.04
N TYR A 112 -12.53 16.83 -1.45
CA TYR A 112 -13.08 16.36 -0.18
C TYR A 112 -12.70 17.26 1.00
N LEU A 113 -11.53 17.90 0.96
CA LEU A 113 -11.17 18.90 1.96
C LEU A 113 -12.15 20.07 1.92
N ASP A 114 -12.40 20.65 0.75
CA ASP A 114 -13.36 21.75 0.56
C ASP A 114 -14.75 21.37 1.05
N ARG A 115 -15.21 20.14 0.76
CA ARG A 115 -16.52 19.66 1.26
C ARG A 115 -16.57 19.58 2.78
N ILE A 116 -15.50 19.14 3.44
CA ILE A 116 -15.43 19.10 4.90
C ILE A 116 -15.49 20.51 5.48
N ILE A 117 -14.75 21.46 4.89
CA ILE A 117 -14.77 22.86 5.34
C ILE A 117 -16.17 23.47 5.17
N ARG A 118 -16.81 23.28 4.01
CA ARG A 118 -18.19 23.74 3.75
C ARG A 118 -19.23 23.05 4.63
N PHE A 119 -19.00 21.79 4.99
CA PHE A 119 -19.89 21.07 5.91
C PHE A 119 -19.93 21.73 7.30
N GLY A 120 -18.81 22.34 7.70
CA GLY A 120 -18.64 23.00 8.99
C GLY A 120 -18.57 22.00 10.15
N LEU A 121 -18.51 22.54 11.37
CA LEU A 121 -18.40 21.74 12.59
C LEU A 121 -19.72 21.01 12.88
N PRO A 122 -19.72 19.66 12.98
CA PRO A 122 -20.96 18.90 13.13
C PRO A 122 -21.51 19.01 14.57
N LEU A 123 -22.61 19.74 14.73
CA LEU A 123 -23.25 19.97 16.05
C LEU A 123 -24.20 18.84 16.50
N SER A 124 -24.41 17.80 15.69
CA SER A 124 -25.32 16.69 16.04
C SER A 124 -24.77 15.33 15.61
N LYS A 125 -25.20 14.25 16.29
CA LYS A 125 -24.79 12.87 15.96
C LYS A 125 -25.10 12.50 14.50
N LYS A 126 -26.23 12.97 13.94
CA LYS A 126 -26.60 12.73 12.53
C LYS A 126 -25.61 13.44 11.58
N ARG A 127 -25.29 14.71 11.85
CA ARG A 127 -24.31 15.46 11.05
C ARG A 127 -22.89 14.90 11.20
N LEU A 128 -22.53 14.40 12.38
CA LEU A 128 -21.24 13.77 12.63
C LEU A 128 -21.03 12.50 11.79
N ARG A 129 -22.08 11.75 11.47
CA ARG A 129 -21.99 10.61 10.54
C ARG A 129 -21.64 11.07 9.12
N GLY A 130 -22.30 12.12 8.62
CA GLY A 130 -21.99 12.72 7.32
C GLY A 130 -20.56 13.29 7.28
N TYR A 131 -20.15 14.02 8.32
CA TYR A 131 -18.80 14.53 8.47
C TYR A 131 -17.74 13.42 8.42
N ASN A 132 -17.97 12.31 9.15
CA ASN A 132 -17.08 11.16 9.13
C ASN A 132 -16.95 10.52 7.74
N LEU A 133 -18.02 10.52 6.94
CA LEU A 133 -17.97 9.98 5.57
C LEU A 133 -17.04 10.83 4.70
N GLU A 134 -17.22 12.15 4.71
CA GLU A 134 -16.37 13.08 3.97
C GLU A 134 -14.92 13.01 4.45
N PHE A 135 -14.70 12.98 5.77
CA PHE A 135 -13.38 12.86 6.36
C PHE A 135 -12.68 11.54 5.98
N LYS A 136 -13.41 10.44 5.89
CA LYS A 136 -12.87 9.15 5.45
C LYS A 136 -12.41 9.20 4.00
N ASN A 137 -13.19 9.85 3.12
CA ASN A 137 -12.84 10.02 1.72
C ASN A 137 -11.60 10.91 1.58
N PHE A 138 -11.60 12.09 2.21
CA PHE A 138 -10.42 12.96 2.28
C PHE A 138 -9.19 12.19 2.75
N SER A 139 -9.31 11.46 3.86
CA SER A 139 -8.19 10.74 4.45
C SER A 139 -7.59 9.68 3.53
N TYR A 140 -8.42 9.01 2.74
CA TYR A 140 -7.98 8.05 1.74
C TYR A 140 -7.12 8.72 0.65
N TYR A 141 -7.62 9.82 0.06
CA TYR A 141 -6.92 10.50 -1.03
C TYR A 141 -5.67 11.25 -0.55
N TYR A 142 -5.75 11.92 0.61
CA TYR A 142 -4.61 12.57 1.24
C TYR A 142 -3.47 11.58 1.52
N PHE A 143 -3.79 10.38 2.04
CA PHE A 143 -2.79 9.34 2.26
C PHE A 143 -2.20 8.79 0.95
N LYS A 144 -3.01 8.69 -0.11
CA LYS A 144 -2.55 8.26 -1.44
C LYS A 144 -1.56 9.27 -2.02
N ASP A 145 -1.86 10.56 -1.91
CA ASP A 145 -0.99 11.64 -2.35
C ASP A 145 0.32 11.68 -1.54
N LEU A 146 0.23 11.60 -0.20
CA LEU A 146 1.41 11.48 0.67
C LEU A 146 2.34 10.35 0.22
N ASN A 147 1.81 9.16 -0.02
CA ASN A 147 2.61 8.01 -0.47
C ASN A 147 3.15 8.16 -1.90
N LYS A 148 2.42 8.85 -2.78
CA LYS A 148 2.86 9.20 -4.13
C LYS A 148 4.09 10.11 -4.05
N PHE A 149 4.04 11.18 -3.27
CA PHE A 149 5.17 12.12 -3.12
C PHE A 149 6.35 11.51 -2.40
N ARG A 150 6.12 10.75 -1.31
CA ARG A 150 7.18 10.00 -0.64
C ARG A 150 7.94 9.10 -1.62
N ARG A 151 7.22 8.32 -2.44
CA ARG A 151 7.86 7.49 -3.47
C ARG A 151 8.70 8.32 -4.45
N LYS A 152 8.16 9.44 -4.94
CA LYS A 152 8.87 10.30 -5.89
C LYS A 152 10.08 11.02 -5.26
N ALA A 153 10.11 11.17 -3.94
CA ALA A 153 11.25 11.70 -3.18
C ALA A 153 12.23 10.60 -2.73
N GLY A 154 12.10 9.36 -3.23
CA GLY A 154 12.93 8.23 -2.80
C GLY A 154 12.63 7.69 -1.40
N LEU A 155 11.65 8.25 -0.69
CA LEU A 155 11.25 7.83 0.65
C LEU A 155 10.38 6.55 0.62
N PRO A 156 10.51 5.67 1.62
CA PRO A 156 9.66 4.50 1.72
C PRO A 156 8.19 4.92 1.92
N ARG A 157 7.29 4.28 1.19
CA ARG A 157 5.85 4.44 1.39
C ARG A 157 5.47 4.02 2.80
N TYR A 158 4.51 4.72 3.39
CA TYR A 158 3.82 4.24 4.57
C TYR A 158 3.01 3.01 4.21
N LYS A 159 3.50 1.86 4.67
CA LYS A 159 2.83 0.58 4.57
C LYS A 159 1.69 0.50 5.58
N PHE A 160 0.89 -0.55 5.47
CA PHE A 160 -0.16 -0.86 6.43
C PHE A 160 0.35 -0.94 7.89
N SER A 161 1.59 -1.38 8.10
CA SER A 161 2.24 -1.35 9.42
C SER A 161 2.30 0.04 10.05
N TYR A 162 2.38 1.11 9.26
CA TYR A 162 2.31 2.49 9.76
C TYR A 162 1.02 2.71 10.56
N ARG A 163 -0.13 2.32 10.00
CA ARG A 163 -1.43 2.43 10.68
C ARG A 163 -1.51 1.53 11.93
N ILE A 164 -0.81 0.38 11.95
CA ILE A 164 -0.71 -0.51 13.14
C ILE A 164 0.10 0.19 14.24
N ASN A 165 1.28 0.70 13.89
CA ASN A 165 2.22 1.29 14.84
C ASN A 165 1.65 2.54 15.51
N PHE A 166 0.83 3.32 14.80
CA PHE A 166 0.16 4.49 15.39
C PHE A 166 -1.20 4.15 16.04
N LYS A 167 -1.59 2.88 16.15
CA LYS A 167 -2.90 2.41 16.68
C LYS A 167 -4.11 3.06 15.98
N LEU A 168 -4.04 3.26 14.67
CA LEU A 168 -5.01 4.03 13.91
C LEU A 168 -6.06 3.15 13.19
N TYR A 169 -6.58 2.09 13.83
CA TYR A 169 -7.67 1.30 13.26
C TYR A 169 -8.90 1.36 14.15
N SER A 170 -10.06 1.60 13.54
CA SER A 170 -11.34 1.48 14.23
C SER A 170 -11.68 0.04 14.60
N ASN A 171 -11.24 -0.96 13.83
CA ASN A 171 -11.48 -2.37 14.10
C ASN A 171 -10.26 -3.23 13.73
N LYS A 172 -9.42 -3.56 14.73
CA LYS A 172 -8.18 -4.33 14.53
C LYS A 172 -8.43 -5.68 13.85
N LEU A 173 -9.50 -6.39 14.23
CA LEU A 173 -9.80 -7.74 13.73
C LEU A 173 -10.25 -7.73 12.28
N GLY A 174 -11.15 -6.82 11.91
CA GLY A 174 -11.68 -6.75 10.55
C GLY A 174 -10.60 -6.48 9.51
N VAL A 175 -9.59 -5.67 9.87
CA VAL A 175 -8.50 -5.39 8.93
C VAL A 175 -7.48 -6.53 8.89
N THR A 176 -7.15 -7.14 10.02
CA THR A 176 -6.32 -8.37 10.04
C THR A 176 -6.96 -9.48 9.18
N PHE A 177 -8.27 -9.67 9.27
CA PHE A 177 -9.00 -10.67 8.50
C PHE A 177 -8.99 -10.40 6.99
N TYR A 178 -9.13 -9.14 6.55
CA TYR A 178 -9.03 -8.79 5.12
C TYR A 178 -7.71 -9.25 4.47
N TYR A 179 -6.60 -9.18 5.22
CA TYR A 179 -5.29 -9.58 4.71
C TYR A 179 -5.02 -11.07 4.80
N ILE A 180 -5.48 -11.72 5.87
CA ILE A 180 -5.32 -13.17 6.02
C ILE A 180 -6.33 -13.92 5.15
N LYS A 181 -7.43 -13.29 4.70
CA LYS A 181 -8.46 -13.93 3.87
C LYS A 181 -7.87 -14.62 2.62
N ASN A 182 -7.02 -13.93 1.85
CA ASN A 182 -6.43 -14.53 0.66
C ASN A 182 -5.46 -15.66 1.00
N PHE A 183 -4.72 -15.54 2.10
CA PHE A 183 -3.84 -16.59 2.60
C PHE A 183 -4.63 -17.81 3.08
N ILE A 184 -5.74 -17.60 3.80
CA ILE A 184 -6.69 -18.64 4.21
C ILE A 184 -7.27 -19.34 2.98
N LEU A 185 -7.65 -18.60 1.95
CA LEU A 185 -8.23 -19.15 0.73
C LEU A 185 -7.22 -20.01 -0.04
N ILE A 186 -5.98 -19.55 -0.16
CA ILE A 186 -4.88 -20.33 -0.74
C ILE A 186 -4.59 -21.58 0.11
N PHE A 187 -4.54 -21.43 1.44
CA PHE A 187 -4.31 -22.54 2.35
C PHE A 187 -5.39 -23.62 2.20
N ILE A 188 -6.67 -23.23 2.20
CA ILE A 188 -7.80 -24.15 1.98
C ILE A 188 -7.70 -24.82 0.61
N ALA A 189 -7.37 -24.08 -0.45
CA ALA A 189 -7.22 -24.64 -1.79
C ALA A 189 -6.08 -25.67 -1.87
N VAL A 190 -4.94 -25.40 -1.25
CA VAL A 190 -3.80 -26.32 -1.21
C VAL A 190 -4.15 -27.57 -0.37
N SER A 191 -4.76 -27.39 0.81
CA SER A 191 -5.18 -28.50 1.66
C SER A 191 -6.21 -29.41 0.99
N SER A 192 -7.21 -28.82 0.30
CA SER A 192 -8.22 -29.60 -0.42
C SER A 192 -7.64 -30.36 -1.62
N LEU A 193 -6.73 -29.75 -2.38
CA LEU A 193 -6.01 -30.44 -3.46
C LEU A 193 -5.18 -31.62 -2.92
N GLN A 194 -4.50 -31.43 -1.79
CA GLN A 194 -3.68 -32.46 -1.15
C GLN A 194 -4.53 -33.65 -0.66
N LEU A 195 -5.72 -33.36 -0.10
CA LEU A 195 -6.68 -34.36 0.35
C LEU A 195 -7.28 -35.14 -0.83
N LEU A 196 -7.55 -34.46 -1.94
CA LEU A 196 -8.05 -35.08 -3.17
C LEU A 196 -6.99 -36.00 -3.81
N LEU A 197 -5.73 -35.56 -3.87
CA LEU A 197 -4.62 -36.41 -4.34
C LEU A 197 -4.45 -37.66 -3.47
N PHE A 198 -4.53 -37.53 -2.14
CA PHE A 198 -4.46 -38.68 -1.24
C PHE A 198 -5.59 -39.69 -1.47
N TYR A 199 -6.81 -39.21 -1.72
CA TYR A 199 -7.96 -40.06 -2.02
C TYR A 199 -7.80 -40.84 -3.34
N PHE A 200 -7.26 -40.22 -4.39
CA PHE A 200 -7.04 -40.88 -5.68
C PHE A 200 -5.80 -41.79 -5.71
N LEU A 201 -4.80 -41.55 -4.86
CA LEU A 201 -3.58 -42.38 -4.78
C LEU A 201 -3.75 -43.62 -3.90
N ASN A 202 -4.71 -43.60 -2.96
CA ASN A 202 -5.01 -44.73 -2.05
C ASN A 202 -6.25 -45.52 -2.47
N LYS A 203 -6.69 -45.38 -3.72
CA LYS A 203 -7.78 -46.13 -4.33
C LYS A 203 -7.23 -46.88 -5.54
#